data_AF-A0A8J4WRN7-F1
#
_entry.id   AF-A0A8J4WRN7-F1
#
_cell.length_a   1.000
_cell.length_b   1.000
_cell.length_c   1.000
_cell.angle_alpha   90.00
_cell.angle_beta   90.00
_cell.angle_gamma   90.00
#
_symmetry.space_group_name_H-M   'P 1'
#
loop_
_entity.id
_entity.type
_entity.pdbx_description
1 polymer ?
#
loop_
_entity_poly.entity_id
_entity_poly.type
_entity_poly.pdbx_seq_one_letter_code
_entity_poly.pdbx_strand_id
1 'polypeptide(L)'
;GFHGHCNFEFDLCSWQQLENDNSDWLIKAGRTDTRGSGPLTDHTLRNSSGHYLYKENSFSKSSGDIARISSPVISQSSRECK
;
A
#
# COMPACT_ATOMS: atom_id res chain seq x y z
N GLY A 1 15.57 7.43 -10.59
CA GLY A 1 14.14 7.32 -10.25
C GLY A 1 13.92 7.91 -8.88
N PHE A 2 12.84 8.67 -8.68
CA PHE A 2 12.51 9.27 -7.39
C PHE A 2 12.32 8.15 -6.34
N HIS A 3 13.20 8.11 -5.33
CA HIS A 3 13.20 7.02 -4.34
C HIS A 3 11.90 6.91 -3.54
N GLY A 4 11.08 7.97 -3.45
CA GLY A 4 9.83 7.96 -2.68
C GLY A 4 8.56 7.57 -3.45
N HIS A 5 8.59 7.43 -4.78
CA HIS A 5 7.40 7.27 -5.62
C HIS A 5 7.19 5.79 -5.88
N CYS A 6 6.06 5.27 -5.39
CA CYS A 6 5.64 3.91 -5.63
C CYS A 6 4.15 3.87 -5.96
N ASN A 7 3.81 3.21 -7.06
CA ASN A 7 2.44 2.99 -7.50
C ASN A 7 1.95 1.56 -7.21
N PHE A 8 2.81 0.69 -6.68
CA PHE A 8 2.49 -0.67 -6.22
C PHE A 8 2.06 -1.66 -7.30
N GLU A 9 2.28 -1.35 -8.58
CA GLU A 9 1.84 -2.20 -9.70
C GLU A 9 2.59 -3.53 -9.82
N PHE A 10 3.77 -3.64 -9.22
CA PHE A 10 4.60 -4.84 -9.29
C PHE A 10 5.05 -5.30 -7.90
N ASP A 11 5.47 -4.36 -7.05
CA ASP A 11 5.99 -4.63 -5.71
C ASP A 11 5.86 -3.37 -4.81
N LEU A 12 6.51 -3.40 -3.64
CA LEU A 12 6.60 -2.25 -2.73
C LEU A 12 7.63 -1.20 -3.19
N CYS A 13 8.21 -1.35 -4.38
CA CYS A 13 9.31 -0.56 -4.87
C CYS A 13 10.50 -0.58 -3.90
N SER A 14 10.73 0.53 -3.19
CA SER A 14 11.75 0.67 -2.14
C SER A 14 11.15 0.85 -0.74
N TRP A 15 9.82 0.77 -0.61
CA TRP A 15 9.14 0.74 0.67
C TRP A 15 9.29 -0.66 1.30
N GLN A 16 9.33 -0.71 2.62
CA GLN A 16 9.54 -1.95 3.37
C GLN A 16 8.43 -2.16 4.39
N GLN A 17 7.86 -3.36 4.39
CA GLN A 17 6.94 -3.80 5.43
C GLN A 17 7.71 -3.97 6.75
N LEU A 18 7.13 -3.46 7.84
CA LEU A 18 7.74 -3.63 9.17
C LEU A 18 7.12 -4.85 9.84
N GLU A 19 7.94 -5.84 10.18
CA GLU A 19 7.47 -7.11 10.76
C GLU A 19 7.25 -7.05 12.28
N ASN A 20 7.62 -5.93 12.93
CA ASN A 20 7.47 -5.78 14.38
C ASN A 20 6.07 -5.27 14.80
N ASP A 21 5.05 -5.56 14.01
CA ASP A 21 3.63 -5.36 14.33
C ASP A 21 2.84 -6.68 14.22
N ASN A 22 1.51 -6.60 14.18
CA ASN A 22 0.61 -7.75 14.22
C ASN A 22 -0.25 -7.88 12.95
N SER A 23 0.07 -7.15 11.88
CA SER A 23 -0.63 -7.29 10.60
C SER A 23 0.21 -6.73 9.46
N ASP A 24 0.20 -7.42 8.34
CA ASP A 24 0.87 -6.95 7.14
C ASP A 24 -0.07 -6.13 6.23
N TRP A 25 0.54 -5.19 5.50
CA TRP A 25 -0.05 -4.61 4.30
C TRP A 25 -0.01 -5.61 3.15
N LEU A 26 -1.07 -5.64 2.36
CA LEU A 26 -1.21 -6.47 1.17
C LEU A 26 -1.25 -5.60 -0.09
N ILE A 27 -0.81 -6.14 -1.22
CA ILE A 27 -1.05 -5.54 -2.54
C ILE A 27 -2.30 -6.19 -3.13
N LYS A 28 -3.32 -5.40 -3.45
CA LYS A 28 -4.60 -5.87 -4.01
C LYS A 28 -4.81 -5.23 -5.38
N ALA A 29 -5.35 -6.02 -6.32
CA ALA A 29 -5.89 -5.52 -7.58
C ALA A 29 -7.42 -5.49 -7.55
N GLY A 30 -8.00 -4.46 -8.16
CA GLY A 30 -9.46 -4.33 -8.30
C GLY A 30 -10.19 -4.24 -6.96
N ARG A 31 -11.41 -4.77 -6.92
CA ARG A 31 -12.28 -4.63 -5.75
C ARG A 31 -11.87 -5.57 -4.62
N THR A 32 -12.07 -5.13 -3.38
CA THR A 32 -11.95 -6.00 -2.21
C THR A 32 -13.08 -7.04 -2.17
N ASP A 33 -12.85 -8.11 -1.39
CA ASP A 33 -13.80 -9.21 -1.24
C ASP A 33 -15.00 -8.78 -0.38
N THR A 34 -14.74 -7.90 0.60
CA THR A 34 -15.78 -7.31 1.45
C THR A 34 -16.53 -6.21 0.69
N ARG A 35 -17.81 -6.47 0.40
CA ARG A 35 -18.69 -5.52 -0.32
C ARG A 35 -18.73 -4.18 0.40
N GLY A 36 -18.48 -3.10 -0.36
CA GLY A 36 -18.48 -1.74 0.18
C GLY A 36 -17.21 -1.35 0.91
N SER A 37 -16.18 -2.21 0.93
CA SER A 37 -14.85 -1.84 1.42
C SER A 37 -13.88 -1.60 0.25
N GLY A 38 -13.00 -0.61 0.39
CA GLY A 38 -11.98 -0.28 -0.61
C GLY A 38 -12.52 0.21 -1.97
N PRO A 39 -11.62 0.60 -2.89
CA PRO A 39 -11.97 1.10 -4.21
C PRO A 39 -12.30 -0.03 -5.20
N LEU A 40 -12.96 0.32 -6.32
CA LEU A 40 -13.18 -0.61 -7.44
C LEU A 40 -11.91 -0.79 -8.30
N THR A 41 -11.08 0.25 -8.38
CA THR A 41 -9.88 0.34 -9.19
C THR A 41 -8.86 1.21 -8.48
N ASP A 42 -7.58 0.98 -8.73
CA ASP A 42 -6.52 1.84 -8.22
C ASP A 42 -6.54 3.24 -8.91
N HIS A 43 -5.67 4.14 -8.44
CA HIS A 43 -5.59 5.50 -8.98
C HIS A 43 -4.71 5.62 -10.25
N THR A 44 -3.70 4.76 -10.38
CA THR A 44 -2.69 4.74 -11.44
C THR A 44 -3.27 4.24 -12.76
N LEU A 45 -3.81 3.03 -12.79
CA LEU A 45 -4.34 2.42 -14.02
C LEU A 45 -5.84 2.65 -14.19
N ARG A 46 -6.56 2.97 -13.10
CA ARG A 46 -8.01 3.29 -13.11
C ARG A 46 -8.85 2.20 -13.75
N ASN A 47 -8.39 0.96 -13.66
CA ASN A 47 -9.09 -0.23 -14.12
C ASN A 47 -8.86 -1.38 -13.11
N SER A 48 -9.49 -2.53 -13.32
CA SER A 48 -9.46 -3.65 -12.37
C SER A 48 -8.11 -4.37 -12.27
N SER A 49 -7.16 -4.08 -13.15
CA SER A 49 -5.81 -4.68 -13.13
C SER A 49 -4.79 -3.86 -12.34
N GLY A 50 -5.11 -2.63 -11.95
CA GLY A 50 -4.19 -1.81 -11.18
C GLY A 50 -4.19 -2.14 -9.70
N HIS A 51 -3.07 -1.84 -9.05
CA HIS A 51 -2.74 -2.32 -7.72
C HIS A 51 -2.64 -1.19 -6.69
N TYR A 52 -2.96 -1.52 -5.44
CA TYR A 52 -2.83 -0.60 -4.32
C TYR A 52 -2.54 -1.33 -3.02
N LEU A 53 -1.93 -0.61 -2.08
CA LEU A 53 -1.75 -1.06 -0.70
C LEU A 53 -3.09 -1.16 0.03
N TYR A 54 -3.32 -2.29 0.67
CA TYR A 54 -4.57 -2.65 1.30
C TYR A 54 -4.33 -3.35 2.64
N LYS A 55 -5.17 -3.07 3.63
CA LYS A 55 -5.21 -3.81 4.89
C LYS A 55 -6.58 -4.47 5.01
N GLU A 56 -6.60 -5.80 5.03
CA GLU A 56 -7.83 -6.57 5.22
C GLU A 56 -8.39 -6.28 6.61
N ASN A 57 -9.61 -5.72 6.63
CA ASN A 57 -10.39 -5.49 7.83
C ASN A 57 -11.49 -6.56 7.93
N SER A 58 -11.08 -7.81 8.11
CA SER A 58 -12.03 -8.90 8.35
C SER A 58 -12.66 -8.73 9.72
N PHE A 59 -13.97 -8.94 9.83
CA PHE A 59 -14.74 -8.84 11.07
C PHE A 59 -14.20 -9.68 12.24
N SER A 60 -13.34 -10.67 11.97
CA SER A 60 -12.68 -11.54 12.95
C SER A 60 -11.32 -11.02 13.44
N LYS A 61 -10.78 -9.93 12.90
CA LYS A 61 -9.50 -9.36 13.35
C LYS A 61 -9.71 -8.55 14.62
N SER A 62 -8.79 -8.76 15.56
CA SER A 62 -8.81 -8.14 16.88
C SER A 62 -8.75 -6.61 16.76
N SER A 63 -9.57 -5.92 17.54
CA SER A 63 -9.41 -4.47 17.72
C SER A 63 -7.97 -4.20 18.20
N GLY A 64 -7.19 -3.43 17.44
CA GLY A 64 -5.78 -3.13 17.76
C GLY A 64 -4.76 -3.67 16.76
N ASP A 65 -5.16 -4.31 15.65
CA ASP A 65 -4.22 -4.70 14.60
C ASP A 65 -3.62 -3.47 13.89
N ILE A 66 -2.30 -3.39 13.89
CA ILE A 66 -1.48 -2.35 13.27
C ILE A 66 -0.70 -2.97 12.12
N ALA A 67 -0.68 -2.28 10.99
CA ALA A 67 0.20 -2.60 9.87
C ALA A 67 1.05 -1.38 9.53
N ARG A 68 2.36 -1.54 9.46
CA ARG A 68 3.31 -0.46 9.18
C ARG A 68 4.15 -0.75 7.95
N ILE A 69 4.48 0.33 7.25
CA ILE A 69 5.39 0.33 6.14
C ILE A 69 6.32 1.54 6.29
N SER A 70 7.61 1.35 6.02
CA SER A 70 8.62 2.41 6.04
C SER A 70 8.99 2.81 4.63
N SER A 71 9.08 4.12 4.39
CA SER A 71 9.67 4.64 3.16
C SER A 71 11.18 4.38 3.15
N PRO A 72 11.82 4.36 1.97
CA PRO A 72 13.26 4.49 1.90
C PRO A 72 13.71 5.85 2.45
N VAL A 73 15.02 6.01 2.65
CA VAL A 73 15.60 7.31 3.02
C VAL A 73 15.39 8.30 1.87
N ILE A 74 14.63 9.37 2.14
CA ILE A 74 14.41 10.46 1.18
C ILE A 74 15.35 11.62 1.56
N SER A 75 16.34 11.92 0.71
CA SER A 75 17.28 13.02 0.95
C SER A 75 16.57 14.37 0.87
N GLN A 76 16.83 15.25 1.84
CA GLN A 76 16.26 16.62 1.89
C GLN A 76 16.58 17.47 0.65
N SER A 77 17.64 17.16 -0.10
CA SER A 77 18.08 17.89 -1.30
C SER A 77 17.57 17.31 -2.62
N SER A 78 16.49 16.52 -2.60
CA SER A 78 15.87 16.02 -3.83
C SER A 78 15.39 17.18 -4.70
N ARG A 79 16.01 17.39 -5.87
CA ARG A 79 15.56 18.34 -6.91
C ARG A 79 14.17 18.02 -7.49
N GLU A 80 13.62 16.89 -7.08
CA GLU A 80 12.37 16.31 -7.57
C GLU A 80 11.23 16.43 -6.54
N CYS A 81 11.46 17.08 -5.39
CA CYS A 81 10.41 17.50 -4.48
C CYS A 81 9.81 18.81 -5.01
N LYS A 82 8.66 18.72 -5.70
CA LYS A 82 7.95 19.88 -6.26
C LYS A 82 6.81 20.33 -5.35
#